data_AF-A0A378AAJ9-F1
#
_entry.id   AF-A0A378AAJ9-F1
#
_cell.length_a   1.000
_cell.length_b   1.000
_cell.length_c   1.000
_cell.angle_alpha   90.00
_cell.angle_beta   90.00
_cell.angle_gamma   90.00
#
_symmetry.space_group_name_H-M   'P 1'
#
loop_
_entity.id
_entity.type
_entity.pdbx_description
1 polymer ?
#
loop_
_entity_poly.entity_id
_entity_poly.type
_entity_poly.pdbx_seq_one_letter_code
_entity_poly.pdbx_strand_id
1 'polypeptide(L)'
;MGTGLTMADTVATLDRLGHRGSIVAFSRHGLLSRGNLSGAGATWPGDYQQGSLRQRLRQIRLDVAYAAQQGLSWQVVLDAVRQQGQRIWQALSVADRQRFLRHLRHYWDVHRYRVAPQVAEVLEARQRTGSLQVQAARLLSISGEGETLRLTLARRGGGVQTLSVDHLILTTGPRTPRPDRQPAIFTGPRPPRPDSRRCLGMGLEVDSRSRAVAEPHVEALPVLVAGPAARGRFGELMGLPQVADHAADVAAQALLTLGIPQDSRCPAY
;
A
#
# COMPACT_ATOMS: atom_id res chain seq x y z
N MET A 1 -14.62 -5.59 6.45
CA MET A 1 -13.53 -5.12 7.34
C MET A 1 -12.32 -4.74 6.51
N GLY A 2 -11.95 -3.47 6.51
CA GLY A 2 -11.05 -2.85 5.54
C GLY A 2 -11.80 -1.83 4.70
N THR A 3 -11.15 -0.71 4.34
CA THR A 3 -11.76 0.42 3.62
C THR A 3 -10.92 0.90 2.43
N GLY A 4 -10.06 0.02 1.90
CA GLY A 4 -9.23 0.28 0.71
C GLY A 4 -9.89 -0.17 -0.60
N LEU A 5 -9.10 -0.29 -1.68
CA LEU A 5 -9.59 -0.63 -3.02
C LEU A 5 -10.42 -1.92 -3.08
N THR A 6 -9.98 -3.01 -2.43
CA THR A 6 -10.73 -4.27 -2.42
C THR A 6 -12.13 -4.12 -1.80
N MET A 7 -12.30 -3.23 -0.82
CA MET A 7 -13.63 -2.92 -0.28
C MET A 7 -14.47 -2.17 -1.32
N ALA A 8 -13.88 -1.21 -2.02
CA ALA A 8 -14.55 -0.47 -3.10
C ALA A 8 -15.06 -1.42 -4.19
N ASP A 9 -14.21 -2.33 -4.66
CA ASP A 9 -14.56 -3.34 -5.67
C ASP A 9 -15.63 -4.30 -5.18
N THR A 10 -15.56 -4.70 -3.90
CA THR A 10 -16.57 -5.55 -3.26
C THR A 10 -17.94 -4.87 -3.27
N VAL A 11 -18.02 -3.60 -2.83
CA VAL A 11 -19.30 -2.86 -2.80
C VAL A 11 -19.84 -2.63 -4.20
N ALA A 12 -18.99 -2.25 -5.16
CA ALA A 12 -19.43 -2.09 -6.55
C ALA A 12 -19.90 -3.42 -7.17
N THR A 13 -19.27 -4.54 -6.82
CA THR A 13 -19.72 -5.87 -7.26
C THR A 13 -21.07 -6.22 -6.65
N LEU A 14 -21.26 -6.00 -5.35
CA LEU A 14 -22.55 -6.22 -4.68
C LEU A 14 -23.66 -5.36 -5.28
N ASP A 15 -23.34 -4.09 -5.59
CA ASP A 15 -24.27 -3.17 -6.22
C ASP A 15 -24.73 -3.66 -7.61
N ARG A 16 -23.76 -4.06 -8.45
CA ARG A 16 -24.02 -4.64 -9.77
C ARG A 16 -24.84 -5.92 -9.71
N LEU A 17 -24.67 -6.73 -8.66
CA LEU A 17 -25.44 -7.96 -8.43
C LEU A 17 -26.81 -7.69 -7.78
N GLY A 18 -27.21 -6.44 -7.58
CA GLY A 18 -28.53 -6.06 -7.08
C GLY A 18 -28.69 -6.16 -5.56
N HIS A 19 -27.60 -6.27 -4.79
CA HIS A 19 -27.67 -6.34 -3.33
C HIS A 19 -28.36 -5.09 -2.75
N ARG A 20 -29.40 -5.28 -1.91
CA ARG A 20 -30.17 -4.18 -1.29
C ARG A 20 -29.93 -4.04 0.22
N GLY A 21 -29.20 -4.96 0.83
CA GLY A 21 -28.88 -4.92 2.26
C GLY A 21 -27.99 -3.72 2.63
N SER A 22 -27.98 -3.38 3.92
CA SER A 22 -27.09 -2.36 4.47
C SER A 22 -25.67 -2.88 4.59
N ILE A 23 -24.69 -2.01 4.32
CA ILE A 23 -23.27 -2.34 4.35
C ILE A 23 -22.58 -1.45 5.37
N VAL A 24 -21.91 -2.06 6.35
CA VAL A 24 -21.03 -1.36 7.28
C VAL A 24 -19.58 -1.68 6.96
N ALA A 25 -18.88 -0.71 6.37
CA ALA A 25 -17.44 -0.78 6.16
C ALA A 25 -16.70 -0.14 7.33
N PHE A 26 -15.67 -0.81 7.86
CA PHE A 26 -14.89 -0.27 8.96
C PHE A 26 -13.41 -0.61 8.85
N SER A 27 -12.58 0.31 9.32
CA SER A 27 -11.13 0.14 9.46
C SER A 27 -10.61 1.01 10.59
N ARG A 28 -9.36 0.80 11.03
CA ARG A 28 -8.77 1.55 12.16
C ARG A 28 -8.89 3.07 12.04
N HIS A 29 -8.83 3.60 10.83
CA HIS A 29 -8.91 5.04 10.56
C HIS A 29 -10.19 5.47 9.85
N GLY A 30 -10.98 4.55 9.30
CA GLY A 30 -12.21 4.85 8.57
C GLY A 30 -11.99 5.63 7.27
N LEU A 31 -10.77 5.61 6.72
CA LEU A 31 -10.44 6.36 5.51
C LEU A 31 -10.75 5.53 4.26
N LEU A 32 -11.39 6.17 3.29
CA LEU A 32 -11.62 5.63 1.96
C LEU A 32 -10.48 6.02 1.02
N SER A 33 -10.09 5.09 0.14
CA SER A 33 -9.34 5.41 -1.06
C SER A 33 -10.05 6.50 -1.87
N ARG A 34 -9.29 7.50 -2.34
CA ARG A 34 -9.84 8.64 -3.10
C ARG A 34 -10.13 8.26 -4.55
N GLY A 35 -11.06 8.96 -5.19
CA GLY A 35 -11.34 8.80 -6.62
C GLY A 35 -10.13 9.18 -7.50
N ASN A 36 -9.94 8.44 -8.58
CA ASN A 36 -8.97 8.78 -9.60
C ASN A 36 -9.52 9.83 -10.57
N LEU A 37 -8.63 10.47 -11.35
CA LEU A 37 -9.05 11.33 -12.45
C LEU A 37 -9.61 10.51 -13.61
N SER A 38 -10.55 11.11 -14.34
CA SER A 38 -10.94 10.66 -15.68
C SER A 38 -9.99 11.31 -16.70
N GLY A 39 -9.45 10.52 -17.64
CA GLY A 39 -8.54 11.01 -18.68
C GLY A 39 -7.07 11.14 -18.26
N ALA A 40 -6.26 11.70 -19.16
CA ALA A 40 -4.84 11.93 -18.92
C ALA A 40 -4.64 13.13 -17.97
N GLY A 41 -3.87 12.93 -16.90
CA GLY A 41 -3.54 13.99 -15.95
C GLY A 41 -2.44 14.92 -16.49
N ALA A 42 -2.54 16.21 -16.19
CA ALA A 42 -1.43 17.14 -16.39
C ALA A 42 -0.21 16.71 -15.53
N THR A 43 0.99 17.07 -15.96
CA THR A 43 2.21 16.85 -15.19
C THR A 43 2.45 18.01 -14.23
N TRP A 44 2.86 17.72 -12.99
CA TRP A 44 3.24 18.73 -12.01
C TRP A 44 4.76 18.84 -11.89
N PRO A 45 5.36 20.03 -12.10
CA PRO A 45 6.82 20.22 -12.06
C PRO A 45 7.36 20.39 -10.62
N GLY A 46 6.87 19.58 -9.67
CA GLY A 46 7.31 19.63 -8.27
C GLY A 46 8.55 18.77 -8.02
N ASP A 47 9.56 19.31 -7.34
CA ASP A 47 10.71 18.55 -6.82
C ASP A 47 10.59 18.39 -5.30
N TYR A 48 10.51 17.13 -4.87
CA TYR A 48 10.39 16.76 -3.47
C TYR A 48 11.61 16.00 -2.98
N GLN A 49 12.74 16.01 -3.68
CA GLN A 49 13.91 15.20 -3.34
C GLN A 49 14.68 15.70 -2.12
N GLN A 50 14.48 16.95 -1.71
CA GLN A 50 15.20 17.59 -0.61
C GLN A 50 14.34 17.87 0.63
N GLY A 51 15.01 18.11 1.75
CA GLY A 51 14.37 18.48 3.02
C GLY A 51 13.84 17.31 3.86
N SER A 52 13.51 17.63 5.11
CA SER A 52 12.94 16.71 6.10
C SER A 52 11.52 16.26 5.73
N LEU A 53 11.05 15.19 6.37
CA LEU A 53 9.69 14.68 6.19
C LEU A 53 8.60 15.75 6.41
N ARG A 54 8.78 16.64 7.39
CA ARG A 54 7.84 17.74 7.67
C ARG A 54 7.88 18.83 6.60
N GLN A 55 9.08 19.18 6.12
CA GLN A 55 9.24 20.16 5.04
C GLN A 55 8.61 19.65 3.75
N ARG A 56 8.84 18.39 3.36
CA ARG A 56 8.18 17.78 2.20
C ARG A 56 6.66 17.78 2.34
N LEU A 57 6.13 17.38 3.50
CA LEU A 57 4.69 17.39 3.72
C LEU A 57 4.10 18.82 3.62
N ARG A 58 4.81 19.82 4.13
CA ARG A 58 4.42 21.23 3.98
C ARG A 58 4.43 21.65 2.52
N GLN A 59 5.50 21.35 1.78
CA GLN A 59 5.62 21.67 0.35
C GLN A 59 4.51 21.02 -0.46
N ILE A 60 4.25 19.73 -0.26
CA ILE A 60 3.17 19.00 -0.95
C ILE A 60 1.82 19.66 -0.72
N ARG A 61 1.54 20.12 0.51
CA ARG A 61 0.27 20.83 0.82
C ARG A 61 0.18 22.19 0.12
N LEU A 62 1.28 22.93 0.06
CA LEU A 62 1.35 24.20 -0.66
C LEU A 62 1.14 23.99 -2.15
N ASP A 63 1.80 22.98 -2.73
CA ASP A 63 1.68 22.65 -4.14
C ASP A 63 0.27 22.16 -4.51
N VAL A 64 -0.39 21.38 -3.65
CA VAL A 64 -1.80 21.02 -3.84
C VAL A 64 -2.69 22.28 -3.88
N ALA A 65 -2.46 23.24 -2.98
CA ALA A 65 -3.21 24.49 -2.99
C ALA A 65 -2.92 25.34 -4.23
N TYR A 66 -1.66 25.41 -4.67
CA TYR A 66 -1.23 26.16 -5.85
C TYR A 66 -1.73 25.52 -7.16
N ALA A 67 -1.73 24.19 -7.25
CA ALA A 67 -2.34 23.45 -8.36
C ALA A 67 -3.83 23.76 -8.46
N ALA A 68 -4.55 23.79 -7.31
CA ALA A 68 -5.97 24.11 -7.28
C ALA A 68 -6.26 25.54 -7.79
N GLN A 69 -5.40 26.52 -7.50
CA GLN A 69 -5.52 27.88 -8.05
C GLN A 69 -5.39 27.93 -9.58
N GLN A 70 -4.75 26.94 -10.19
CA GLN A 70 -4.60 26.77 -11.64
C GLN A 70 -5.66 25.84 -12.25
N GLY A 71 -6.68 25.43 -11.48
CA GLY A 71 -7.69 24.48 -11.93
C GLY A 71 -7.20 23.04 -12.05
N LEU A 72 -6.01 22.73 -11.52
CA LEU A 72 -5.44 21.39 -11.53
C LEU A 72 -5.83 20.62 -10.27
N SER A 73 -6.07 19.33 -10.44
CA SER A 73 -6.48 18.46 -9.33
C SER A 73 -5.29 18.02 -8.47
N TRP A 74 -5.52 17.76 -7.19
CA TRP A 74 -4.46 17.35 -6.25
C TRP A 74 -3.68 16.10 -6.70
N GLN A 75 -4.31 15.23 -7.49
CA GLN A 75 -3.74 14.00 -8.01
C GLN A 75 -2.41 14.24 -8.74
N VAL A 76 -2.30 15.32 -9.52
CA VAL A 76 -1.10 15.62 -10.33
C VAL A 76 0.13 15.87 -9.44
N VAL A 77 -0.07 16.54 -8.31
CA VAL A 77 0.96 16.79 -7.30
C VAL A 77 1.39 15.48 -6.65
N LEU A 78 0.42 14.66 -6.24
CA LEU A 78 0.69 13.38 -5.57
C LEU A 78 1.33 12.36 -6.53
N ASP A 79 1.04 12.45 -7.83
CA ASP A 79 1.69 11.63 -8.86
C ASP A 79 3.16 12.03 -9.05
N ALA A 80 3.48 13.33 -9.04
CA ALA A 80 4.87 13.80 -9.02
C ALA A 80 5.64 13.32 -7.78
N VAL A 81 5.01 13.36 -6.59
CA VAL A 81 5.58 12.77 -5.36
C VAL A 81 5.80 11.27 -5.53
N ARG A 82 4.83 10.55 -6.12
CA ARG A 82 4.90 9.09 -6.32
C ARG A 82 6.05 8.70 -7.25
N GLN A 83 6.24 9.43 -8.35
CA GLN A 83 7.34 9.22 -9.29
C GLN A 83 8.71 9.37 -8.63
N GLN A 84 8.82 10.23 -7.62
CA GLN A 84 10.05 10.44 -6.85
C GLN A 84 10.14 9.52 -5.61
N GLY A 85 9.10 8.73 -5.32
CA GLY A 85 8.88 8.06 -4.04
C GLY A 85 10.03 7.15 -3.60
N GLN A 86 10.62 6.39 -4.51
CA GLN A 86 11.76 5.51 -4.20
C GLN A 86 13.01 6.30 -3.81
N ARG A 87 13.33 7.39 -4.53
CA ARG A 87 14.46 8.27 -4.20
C ARG A 87 14.24 8.95 -2.86
N ILE A 88 13.02 9.48 -2.64
CA ILE A 88 12.61 10.06 -1.36
C ILE A 88 12.82 9.04 -0.24
N TRP A 89 12.28 7.83 -0.38
CA TRP A 89 12.37 6.77 0.62
C TRP A 89 13.81 6.41 0.98
N GLN A 90 14.65 6.22 -0.03
CA GLN A 90 16.06 5.86 0.15
C GLN A 90 16.87 6.97 0.82
N ALA A 91 16.53 8.23 0.58
CA ALA A 91 17.16 9.39 1.24
C ALA A 91 16.72 9.59 2.70
N LEU A 92 15.57 9.03 3.12
CA LEU A 92 15.12 9.15 4.50
C LEU A 92 15.99 8.35 5.47
N SER A 93 16.25 8.96 6.63
CA SER A 93 16.79 8.25 7.80
C SER A 93 15.84 7.13 8.25
N VAL A 94 16.37 6.11 8.94
CA VAL A 94 15.54 5.03 9.51
C VAL A 94 14.45 5.61 10.43
N ALA A 95 14.80 6.61 11.24
CA ALA A 95 13.85 7.29 12.12
C ALA A 95 12.72 7.97 11.34
N ASP A 96 13.01 8.63 10.22
CA ASP A 96 11.97 9.27 9.39
C ASP A 96 11.12 8.27 8.62
N ARG A 97 11.68 7.16 8.15
CA ARG A 97 10.91 6.05 7.56
C ARG A 97 9.93 5.48 8.59
N GLN A 98 10.36 5.27 9.84
CA GLN A 98 9.48 4.85 10.93
C GLN A 98 8.39 5.88 11.25
N ARG A 99 8.72 7.17 11.28
CA ARG A 99 7.73 8.26 11.47
C ARG A 99 6.71 8.27 10.33
N PHE A 100 7.15 8.13 9.08
CA PHE A 100 6.28 8.03 7.92
C PHE A 100 5.32 6.84 8.07
N LEU A 101 5.84 5.65 8.37
CA LEU A 101 5.03 4.44 8.54
C LEU A 101 3.99 4.58 9.67
N ARG A 102 4.34 5.28 10.75
CA ARG A 102 3.47 5.48 11.90
C ARG A 102 2.37 6.52 11.66
N HIS A 103 2.70 7.62 10.98
CA HIS A 103 1.85 8.82 10.96
C HIS A 103 1.26 9.16 9.61
N LEU A 104 1.97 8.86 8.51
CA LEU A 104 1.61 9.32 7.17
C LEU A 104 1.16 8.20 6.25
N ARG A 105 1.57 6.95 6.52
CA ARG A 105 1.33 5.81 5.62
C ARG A 105 -0.14 5.63 5.24
N HIS A 106 -1.07 5.71 6.19
CA HIS A 106 -2.49 5.53 5.88
C HIS A 106 -3.06 6.68 5.06
N TYR A 107 -2.59 7.92 5.25
CA TYR A 107 -2.97 9.05 4.40
C TYR A 107 -2.37 8.89 3.00
N TRP A 108 -1.10 8.52 2.90
CA TRP A 108 -0.44 8.25 1.63
C TRP A 108 -1.15 7.16 0.83
N ASP A 109 -1.49 6.03 1.48
CA ASP A 109 -2.14 4.90 0.82
C ASP A 109 -3.50 5.29 0.22
N VAL A 110 -4.34 6.04 0.93
CA VAL A 110 -5.66 6.41 0.38
C VAL A 110 -5.59 7.44 -0.76
N HIS A 111 -4.49 8.20 -0.87
CA HIS A 111 -4.30 9.16 -1.97
C HIS A 111 -3.62 8.54 -3.18
N ARG A 112 -2.84 7.47 -3.02
CA ARG A 112 -2.12 6.82 -4.14
C ARG A 112 -2.87 5.62 -4.72
N TYR A 113 -3.63 4.90 -3.89
CA TYR A 113 -4.46 3.79 -4.30
C TYR A 113 -5.85 4.32 -4.57
N ARG A 114 -6.04 4.80 -5.79
CA ARG A 114 -7.23 5.54 -6.18
C ARG A 114 -8.27 4.61 -6.79
N VAL A 115 -9.52 4.85 -6.44
CA VAL A 115 -10.68 4.11 -6.95
C VAL A 115 -11.01 4.62 -8.35
N ALA A 116 -11.35 3.73 -9.28
CA ALA A 116 -11.81 4.14 -10.61
C ALA A 116 -13.08 5.01 -10.50
N PRO A 117 -13.27 6.04 -11.36
CA PRO A 117 -14.40 6.97 -11.24
C PRO A 117 -15.77 6.29 -11.08
N GLN A 118 -16.07 5.29 -11.90
CA GLN A 118 -17.33 4.55 -11.85
C GLN A 118 -17.54 3.80 -10.52
N VAL A 119 -16.46 3.31 -9.89
CA VAL A 119 -16.56 2.65 -8.58
C VAL A 119 -16.75 3.70 -7.48
N ALA A 120 -16.11 4.86 -7.60
CA ALA A 120 -16.28 5.97 -6.65
C ALA A 120 -17.74 6.48 -6.66
N GLU A 121 -18.34 6.63 -7.85
CA GLU A 121 -19.75 7.02 -7.99
C GLU A 121 -20.71 6.07 -7.27
N VAL A 122 -20.50 4.75 -7.39
CA VAL A 122 -21.31 3.75 -6.67
C VAL A 122 -21.17 3.91 -5.16
N LEU A 123 -19.94 4.08 -4.65
CA LEU A 123 -19.71 4.29 -3.22
C LEU A 123 -20.36 5.56 -2.70
N GLU A 124 -20.29 6.66 -3.46
CA GLU A 124 -20.91 7.92 -3.10
C GLU A 124 -22.44 7.82 -3.12
N ALA A 125 -23.02 7.15 -4.11
CA ALA A 125 -24.45 6.89 -4.18
C ALA A 125 -24.94 6.06 -2.99
N ARG A 126 -24.26 4.97 -2.66
CA ARG A 126 -24.59 4.11 -1.51
C ARG A 126 -24.45 4.85 -0.18
N GLN A 127 -23.45 5.72 -0.02
CA GLN A 127 -23.30 6.56 1.17
C GLN A 127 -24.43 7.58 1.28
N ARG A 128 -24.82 8.22 0.17
CA ARG A 128 -25.90 9.21 0.14
C ARG A 128 -27.25 8.61 0.51
N THR A 129 -27.53 7.38 0.10
CA THR A 129 -28.75 6.65 0.49
C THR A 129 -28.68 6.03 1.89
N GLY A 130 -27.54 6.11 2.56
CA GLY A 130 -27.30 5.49 3.87
C GLY A 130 -27.12 3.97 3.83
N SER A 131 -27.17 3.35 2.64
CA SER A 131 -26.98 1.91 2.46
C SER A 131 -25.52 1.46 2.61
N LEU A 132 -24.56 2.40 2.52
CA LEU A 132 -23.16 2.20 2.93
C LEU A 132 -22.78 3.16 4.05
N GLN A 133 -22.36 2.62 5.19
CA GLN A 133 -21.81 3.38 6.31
C GLN A 133 -20.33 3.05 6.47
N VAL A 134 -19.49 4.08 6.52
CA VAL A 134 -18.04 3.92 6.70
C VAL A 134 -17.66 4.47 8.06
N GLN A 135 -16.98 3.67 8.89
CA GLN A 135 -16.58 4.10 10.22
C GLN A 135 -15.15 3.73 10.61
N ALA A 136 -14.57 4.58 11.46
CA ALA A 136 -13.30 4.32 12.09
C ALA A 136 -13.51 3.42 13.33
N ALA A 137 -13.16 2.14 13.20
CA ALA A 137 -13.33 1.16 14.28
C ALA A 137 -12.31 0.01 14.18
N ARG A 138 -12.11 -0.68 15.30
CA ARG A 138 -11.32 -1.91 15.41
C ARG A 138 -12.21 -3.05 15.89
N LEU A 139 -12.13 -4.21 15.21
CA LEU A 139 -12.76 -5.44 15.67
C LEU A 139 -12.08 -5.91 16.98
N LEU A 140 -12.88 -6.08 18.03
CA LEU A 140 -12.46 -6.63 19.33
C LEU A 140 -12.75 -8.14 19.40
N SER A 141 -13.97 -8.53 19.05
CA SER A 141 -14.40 -9.92 19.02
C SER A 141 -15.42 -10.17 17.92
N ILE A 142 -15.52 -11.44 17.54
CA ILE A 142 -16.54 -12.00 16.65
C ILE A 142 -17.03 -13.29 17.28
N SER A 143 -18.34 -13.49 17.30
CA SER A 143 -18.98 -14.75 17.70
C SER A 143 -20.11 -15.09 16.72
N GLY A 144 -20.35 -16.38 16.50
CA GLY A 144 -21.53 -16.85 15.77
C GLY A 144 -22.74 -16.88 16.70
N GLU A 145 -23.89 -16.44 16.18
CA GLU A 145 -25.20 -16.49 16.85
C GLU A 145 -26.24 -16.99 15.84
N GLY A 146 -26.46 -18.31 15.84
CA GLY A 146 -27.28 -18.98 14.82
C GLY A 146 -26.68 -18.78 13.42
N GLU A 147 -27.48 -18.26 12.50
CA GLU A 147 -27.08 -17.93 11.11
C GLU A 147 -26.41 -16.55 10.98
N THR A 148 -26.23 -15.82 12.08
CA THR A 148 -25.66 -14.46 12.08
C THR A 148 -24.33 -14.38 12.83
N LEU A 149 -23.59 -13.30 12.58
CA LEU A 149 -22.34 -12.97 13.26
C LEU A 149 -22.55 -11.75 14.16
N ARG A 150 -22.20 -11.88 15.43
CA ARG A 150 -22.08 -10.74 16.35
C ARG A 150 -20.65 -10.21 16.32
N LEU A 151 -20.49 -8.95 15.95
CA LEU A 151 -19.23 -8.22 15.94
C LEU A 151 -19.21 -7.20 17.07
N THR A 152 -18.13 -7.20 17.85
CA THR A 152 -17.87 -6.14 18.83
C THR A 152 -16.78 -5.22 18.30
N LEU A 153 -17.09 -3.96 18.09
CA LEU A 153 -16.22 -2.94 17.52
C LEU A 153 -15.87 -1.86 18.56
N ALA A 154 -14.59 -1.59 18.74
CA ALA A 154 -14.12 -0.39 19.43
C ALA A 154 -14.14 0.79 18.43
N ARG A 155 -14.93 1.82 18.70
CA ARG A 155 -14.99 3.01 17.85
C ARG A 155 -13.81 3.93 18.13
N ARG A 156 -13.31 4.58 17.06
CA ARG A 156 -12.30 5.62 17.22
C ARG A 156 -12.95 6.83 17.90
N GLY A 157 -12.36 7.30 19.00
CA GLY A 157 -12.96 8.34 19.85
C GLY A 157 -13.62 7.80 21.12
N GLY A 158 -13.64 6.48 21.31
CA GLY A 158 -14.17 5.82 22.50
C GLY A 158 -15.50 5.11 22.24
N GLY A 159 -15.87 4.24 23.18
CA GLY A 159 -17.09 3.44 23.11
C GLY A 159 -16.92 2.10 22.37
N VAL A 160 -17.85 1.21 22.67
CA VAL A 160 -17.98 -0.11 22.06
C VAL A 160 -19.33 -0.18 21.36
N GLN A 161 -19.34 -0.69 20.14
CA GLN A 161 -20.54 -0.93 19.36
C GLN A 161 -20.63 -2.42 19.05
N THR A 162 -21.81 -2.99 19.26
CA THR A 162 -22.13 -4.35 18.83
C THR A 162 -22.96 -4.29 17.56
N LEU A 163 -22.61 -5.11 16.57
CA LEU A 163 -23.35 -5.27 15.32
C LEU A 163 -23.71 -6.73 15.14
N SER A 164 -24.96 -7.01 14.72
CA SER A 164 -25.32 -8.31 14.16
C SER A 164 -25.31 -8.18 12.63
N VAL A 165 -24.64 -9.10 11.95
CA VAL A 165 -24.50 -9.11 10.48
C VAL A 165 -24.60 -10.52 9.94
N ASP A 166 -25.13 -10.68 8.74
CA ASP A 166 -25.20 -11.99 8.07
C ASP A 166 -23.82 -12.43 7.55
N HIS A 167 -23.02 -11.47 7.09
CA HIS A 167 -21.73 -11.73 6.47
C HIS A 167 -20.64 -10.74 6.91
N LEU A 168 -19.41 -11.25 7.03
CA LEU A 168 -18.22 -10.44 7.23
C LEU A 168 -17.23 -10.67 6.09
N ILE A 169 -17.06 -9.66 5.23
CA ILE A 169 -16.08 -9.70 4.14
C ILE A 169 -14.75 -9.08 4.62
N LEU A 170 -13.65 -9.82 4.50
CA LEU A 170 -12.31 -9.36 4.87
C LEU A 170 -11.61 -8.70 3.67
N THR A 171 -11.37 -7.40 3.80
CA THR A 171 -10.72 -6.55 2.79
C THR A 171 -9.52 -5.80 3.41
N THR A 172 -8.82 -6.47 4.34
CA THR A 172 -7.73 -5.91 5.15
C THR A 172 -6.40 -5.76 4.39
N GLY A 173 -6.36 -6.17 3.11
CA GLY A 173 -5.19 -6.14 2.27
C GLY A 173 -4.15 -7.23 2.61
N PRO A 174 -3.11 -7.39 1.79
CA PRO A 174 -2.06 -8.36 2.05
C PRO A 174 -1.27 -7.94 3.30
N ARG A 175 -1.09 -8.88 4.23
CA ARG A 175 -0.18 -8.67 5.36
C ARG A 175 1.24 -8.50 4.85
N THR A 176 2.01 -7.63 5.50
CA THR A 176 3.46 -7.58 5.29
C THR A 176 4.02 -9.00 5.47
N PRO A 177 4.78 -9.52 4.49
CA PRO A 177 5.42 -10.82 4.60
C PRO A 177 6.17 -10.88 5.92
N ARG A 178 5.93 -11.95 6.67
CA ARG A 178 6.58 -12.22 7.95
C ARG A 178 7.57 -13.34 7.71
N PRO A 179 8.88 -13.05 7.65
CA PRO A 179 9.90 -14.06 7.42
C PRO A 179 9.80 -15.20 8.46
N ASP A 180 9.39 -14.87 9.69
CA ASP A 180 9.11 -15.81 10.79
C ASP A 180 8.00 -16.83 10.48
N ARG A 181 7.19 -16.62 9.43
CA ARG A 181 6.07 -17.48 9.05
C ARG A 181 6.22 -18.13 7.67
N GLN A 182 7.38 -17.98 7.01
CA GLN A 182 7.67 -18.58 5.70
C GLN A 182 8.92 -19.47 5.77
N PRO A 183 8.92 -20.54 6.59
CA PRO A 183 10.13 -21.29 6.94
C PRO A 183 10.91 -21.80 5.72
N ALA A 184 10.26 -22.21 4.63
CA ALA A 184 10.94 -22.82 3.48
C ALA A 184 12.05 -21.97 2.81
N ILE A 185 11.97 -20.64 2.89
CA ILE A 185 13.02 -19.73 2.34
C ILE A 185 14.12 -19.45 3.39
N PHE A 186 13.82 -19.62 4.68
CA PHE A 186 14.69 -19.23 5.80
C PHE A 186 15.24 -20.40 6.63
N THR A 187 14.92 -21.65 6.30
CA THR A 187 15.41 -22.86 7.00
C THR A 187 16.65 -23.48 6.35
N GLY A 188 17.14 -22.92 5.24
CA GLY A 188 18.41 -23.32 4.64
C GLY A 188 19.61 -22.85 5.48
N PRO A 189 20.83 -23.39 5.25
CA PRO A 189 22.02 -23.07 6.04
C PRO A 189 22.50 -21.61 5.90
N ARG A 190 21.95 -20.84 4.94
CA ARG A 190 22.33 -19.45 4.64
C ARG A 190 21.09 -18.60 4.33
N PRO A 191 20.19 -18.37 5.31
CA PRO A 191 18.94 -17.70 5.03
C PRO A 191 19.14 -16.20 4.79
N PRO A 192 18.37 -15.58 3.89
CA PRO A 192 18.41 -14.13 3.71
C PRO A 192 17.90 -13.43 4.99
N ARG A 193 18.53 -12.31 5.33
CA ARG A 193 18.26 -11.62 6.60
C ARG A 193 16.89 -10.92 6.56
N PRO A 194 16.01 -11.16 7.54
CA PRO A 194 14.77 -10.41 7.66
C PRO A 194 15.07 -8.95 8.02
N ASP A 195 14.37 -8.00 7.39
CA ASP A 195 14.41 -6.60 7.81
C ASP A 195 13.89 -6.52 9.25
N SER A 196 14.79 -6.16 10.17
CA SER A 196 14.49 -6.23 11.58
C SER A 196 13.28 -5.34 11.92
N ARG A 197 12.43 -5.79 12.85
CA ARG A 197 11.31 -4.95 13.35
C ARG A 197 11.80 -3.64 13.99
N ARG A 198 13.07 -3.58 14.40
CA ARG A 198 13.73 -2.38 14.93
C ARG A 198 14.10 -1.38 13.84
N CYS A 199 14.29 -1.84 12.60
CA CYS A 199 14.47 -1.00 11.41
C CYS A 199 13.10 -0.64 10.83
N LEU A 200 12.49 -1.52 10.04
CA LEU A 200 11.17 -1.28 9.46
C LEU A 200 10.25 -2.51 9.50
N GLY A 201 10.80 -3.71 9.62
CA GLY A 201 10.00 -4.94 9.65
C GLY A 201 9.28 -5.21 8.32
N MET A 202 9.85 -4.78 7.19
CA MET A 202 9.19 -4.80 5.88
C MET A 202 9.91 -5.71 4.88
N GLY A 203 9.81 -7.03 5.12
CA GLY A 203 10.35 -8.04 4.22
C GLY A 203 11.79 -8.40 4.57
N LEU A 204 12.67 -8.39 3.56
CA LEU A 204 14.07 -8.80 3.64
C LEU A 204 15.01 -7.62 3.51
N GLU A 205 16.15 -7.71 4.18
CA GLU A 205 17.26 -6.80 3.97
C GLU A 205 17.88 -7.07 2.61
N VAL A 206 17.92 -6.03 1.78
CA VAL A 206 18.50 -6.08 0.44
C VAL A 206 19.34 -4.84 0.19
N ASP A 207 20.35 -4.98 -0.66
CA ASP A 207 21.17 -3.87 -1.10
C ASP A 207 20.48 -3.01 -2.20
N SER A 208 21.19 -2.03 -2.76
CA SER A 208 20.67 -1.17 -3.84
C SER A 208 20.37 -1.92 -5.14
N ARG A 209 20.89 -3.14 -5.32
CA ARG A 209 20.69 -3.99 -6.50
C ARG A 209 19.70 -5.13 -6.21
N SER A 210 18.98 -5.03 -5.10
CA SER A 210 18.01 -6.03 -4.67
C SER A 210 18.59 -7.42 -4.37
N ARG A 211 19.89 -7.49 -4.05
CA ARG A 211 20.53 -8.71 -3.57
C ARG A 211 20.25 -8.87 -2.09
N ALA A 212 19.87 -10.08 -1.68
CA ALA A 212 19.62 -10.38 -0.29
C ALA A 212 20.91 -10.23 0.53
N VAL A 213 20.80 -9.62 1.71
CA VAL A 213 21.89 -9.47 2.66
C VAL A 213 21.86 -10.64 3.64
N ALA A 214 23.04 -11.19 3.97
CA ALA A 214 23.19 -12.21 5.01
C ALA A 214 23.71 -11.60 6.32
N GLU A 215 23.68 -12.37 7.40
CA GLU A 215 24.30 -11.95 8.67
C GLU A 215 25.82 -11.74 8.50
N PRO A 216 26.45 -10.89 9.34
CA PRO A 216 27.90 -10.78 9.39
C PRO A 216 28.55 -12.16 9.51
N HIS A 217 29.61 -12.40 8.73
CA HIS A 217 30.33 -13.67 8.64
C HIS A 217 29.62 -14.83 7.92
N VAL A 218 28.43 -14.60 7.35
CA VAL A 218 27.77 -15.55 6.44
C VAL A 218 27.93 -15.05 5.00
N GLU A 219 28.44 -15.90 4.13
CA GLU A 219 28.49 -15.62 2.70
C GLU A 219 27.06 -15.53 2.14
N ALA A 220 26.71 -14.38 1.56
CA ALA A 220 25.39 -14.16 0.98
C ALA A 220 25.19 -15.03 -0.27
N LEU A 221 24.05 -15.72 -0.34
CA LEU A 221 23.65 -16.41 -1.57
C LEU A 221 23.42 -15.40 -2.70
N PRO A 222 23.57 -15.80 -3.99
CA PRO A 222 23.22 -14.96 -5.14
C PRO A 222 21.70 -14.88 -5.32
N VAL A 223 20.97 -14.53 -4.26
CA VAL A 223 19.52 -14.42 -4.23
C VAL A 223 19.14 -12.98 -4.51
N LEU A 224 18.36 -12.79 -5.57
CA LEU A 224 17.71 -11.53 -5.89
C LEU A 224 16.28 -11.54 -5.36
N VAL A 225 15.86 -10.41 -4.79
CA VAL A 225 14.53 -10.25 -4.20
C VAL A 225 13.71 -9.29 -5.05
N ALA A 226 12.62 -9.79 -5.63
CA ALA A 226 11.68 -8.97 -6.41
C ALA A 226 10.42 -8.64 -5.61
N GLY A 227 9.93 -7.41 -5.77
CA GLY A 227 8.60 -7.01 -5.30
C GLY A 227 8.49 -6.77 -3.79
N PRO A 228 7.32 -7.02 -3.17
CA PRO A 228 7.00 -6.55 -1.81
C PRO A 228 7.95 -6.98 -0.69
N ALA A 229 8.73 -8.04 -0.91
CA ALA A 229 9.75 -8.51 0.01
C ALA A 229 10.97 -7.55 0.11
N ALA A 230 11.22 -6.70 -0.90
CA ALA A 230 12.34 -5.74 -0.92
C ALA A 230 11.95 -4.33 -0.42
N ARG A 231 10.70 -4.16 0.05
CA ARG A 231 10.10 -2.86 0.40
C ARG A 231 10.81 -2.10 1.52
N GLY A 232 11.49 -2.79 2.45
CA GLY A 232 12.34 -2.12 3.44
C GLY A 232 13.34 -1.15 2.79
N ARG A 233 13.95 -1.57 1.68
CA ARG A 233 14.94 -0.79 0.92
C ARG A 233 14.32 0.20 -0.06
N PHE A 234 13.35 -0.22 -0.84
CA PHE A 234 12.85 0.55 -1.99
C PHE A 234 11.56 1.35 -1.69
N GLY A 235 10.93 1.09 -0.56
CA GLY A 235 9.67 1.74 -0.21
C GLY A 235 8.53 1.14 -1.02
N GLU A 236 8.01 1.88 -2.00
CA GLU A 236 6.80 1.43 -2.67
C GLU A 236 7.04 0.35 -3.73
N LEU A 237 6.56 -0.87 -3.47
CA LEU A 237 6.65 -2.03 -4.37
C LEU A 237 5.35 -2.86 -4.38
N MET A 238 4.19 -2.20 -4.44
CA MET A 238 2.88 -2.85 -4.52
C MET A 238 2.03 -2.27 -5.67
N GLY A 239 2.28 -1.03 -6.09
CA GLY A 239 1.67 -0.41 -7.27
C GLY A 239 2.34 -0.83 -8.57
N LEU A 240 1.56 -0.96 -9.64
CA LEU A 240 1.99 -1.57 -10.90
C LEU A 240 3.24 -0.92 -11.54
N PRO A 241 3.38 0.41 -11.65
CA PRO A 241 4.57 1.00 -12.28
C PRO A 241 5.86 0.69 -11.52
N GLN A 242 5.88 0.92 -10.20
CA GLN A 242 7.07 0.70 -9.39
C GLN A 242 7.46 -0.78 -9.30
N VAL A 243 6.47 -1.68 -9.30
CA VAL A 243 6.74 -3.13 -9.31
C VAL A 243 7.34 -3.56 -10.64
N ALA A 244 6.84 -3.03 -11.76
CA ALA A 244 7.37 -3.33 -13.09
C ALA A 244 8.81 -2.83 -13.25
N ASP A 245 9.08 -1.57 -12.88
CA ASP A 245 10.43 -0.98 -12.95
C ASP A 245 11.41 -1.79 -12.09
N HIS A 246 11.02 -2.12 -10.86
CA HIS A 246 11.83 -2.95 -9.95
C HIS A 246 12.07 -4.36 -10.50
N ALA A 247 11.06 -4.98 -11.10
CA ALA A 247 11.19 -6.30 -11.69
C ALA A 247 12.17 -6.29 -12.89
N ALA A 248 12.11 -5.25 -13.72
CA ALA A 248 13.06 -5.05 -14.82
C ALA A 248 14.50 -4.86 -14.30
N ASP A 249 14.70 -4.04 -13.27
CA ASP A 249 16.00 -3.84 -12.64
C ASP A 249 16.56 -5.16 -12.07
N VAL A 250 15.72 -5.95 -11.39
CA VAL A 250 16.10 -7.26 -10.86
C VAL A 250 16.45 -8.25 -11.99
N ALA A 251 15.68 -8.28 -13.07
CA ALA A 251 15.96 -9.12 -14.23
C ALA A 251 17.30 -8.75 -14.87
N ALA A 252 17.60 -7.45 -15.01
CA ALA A 252 18.89 -6.99 -15.49
C ALA A 252 20.05 -7.44 -14.59
N GLN A 253 19.88 -7.39 -13.26
CA GLN A 253 20.89 -7.91 -12.33
C GLN A 253 21.05 -9.43 -12.43
N ALA A 254 19.98 -10.18 -12.69
CA ALA A 254 20.05 -11.62 -12.90
C ALA A 254 20.87 -11.95 -14.14
N LEU A 255 20.61 -11.28 -15.27
CA LEU A 255 21.36 -11.47 -16.52
C LEU A 255 22.85 -11.16 -16.33
N LEU A 256 23.17 -10.04 -15.67
CA LEU A 256 24.56 -9.67 -15.35
C LEU A 256 25.25 -10.74 -14.49
N THR A 257 24.55 -11.26 -13.48
CA THR A 257 25.09 -12.31 -12.59
C THR A 257 25.35 -13.63 -13.33
N LEU A 258 24.52 -13.93 -14.33
CA LEU A 258 24.66 -15.12 -15.18
C LEU A 258 25.60 -14.93 -16.39
N GLY A 259 26.13 -13.72 -16.60
CA GLY A 259 26.96 -13.40 -17.76
C GLY A 259 26.21 -13.39 -19.09
N ILE A 260 24.88 -13.20 -19.07
CA ILE A 260 24.03 -13.19 -20.27
C ILE A 260 23.93 -11.75 -20.80
N PRO A 261 24.21 -11.48 -22.09
CA PRO A 261 24.09 -10.15 -22.70
C PRO A 261 22.64 -9.62 -22.63
N GLN A 262 22.48 -8.32 -22.33
CA GLN A 262 21.17 -7.67 -22.20
C GLN A 262 20.38 -7.59 -23.52
N ASP A 263 21.04 -7.72 -24.67
CA ASP A 263 20.39 -7.74 -26.00
C ASP A 263 19.56 -9.00 -26.28
N SER A 264 19.58 -9.96 -25.35
CA SER A 264 18.72 -11.14 -25.38
C SER A 264 17.28 -10.72 -25.08
N ARG A 265 16.59 -10.13 -26.06
CA ARG A 265 15.14 -9.91 -25.99
C ARG A 265 14.47 -11.23 -25.57
N CYS A 266 13.52 -11.13 -24.64
CA CYS A 266 12.60 -12.21 -24.30
C CYS A 266 12.15 -12.88 -25.62
N PRO A 267 12.32 -14.20 -25.81
CA PRO A 267 11.75 -14.84 -26.98
C PRO A 267 10.26 -14.54 -26.98
N ALA A 268 9.80 -13.87 -28.04
CA ALA A 268 8.38 -13.70 -28.27
C ALA A 268 7.79 -15.10 -28.45
N TYR A 269 7.06 -15.58 -27.45
CA TYR A 269 6.21 -16.76 -27.54
C TYR A 269 4.89 -16.39 -28.20
#